data_AF-A0A0A5GDC4-F1
#
_entry.id   AF-A0A0A5GDC4-F1
#
_cell.length_a   1.000
_cell.length_b   1.000
_cell.length_c   1.000
_cell.angle_alpha   90.00
_cell.angle_beta   90.00
_cell.angle_gamma   90.00
#
_symmetry.space_group_name_H-M   'P 1'
#
loop_
_entity.id
_entity.type
_entity.pdbx_description
1 polymer ?
#
loop_
_entity_poly.entity_id
_entity_poly.type
_entity_poly.pdbx_seq_one_letter_code
_entity_poly.pdbx_strand_id
1 'polypeptide(L)' 'MLIMNRRRLLEDKLNRIANGQTAYAESAELIRLLKREIKKRNLAVYMDETDSGCWFIPTHKQAQ' A
#
# COMPACT_ATOMS: atom_id res chain seq x y z
N MET A 1 14.91 -11.79 -17.60
CA MET A 1 14.85 -11.84 -16.13
C MET A 1 14.11 -10.59 -15.65
N LEU A 2 12.82 -10.70 -15.30
CA LEU A 2 12.08 -9.56 -14.75
C LEU A 2 12.58 -9.32 -13.32
N ILE A 3 13.67 -8.57 -13.19
CA ILE A 3 14.06 -7.95 -11.93
C ILE A 3 12.99 -6.88 -11.66
N MET A 4 11.81 -7.31 -11.21
CA MET A 4 10.77 -6.42 -10.73
C MET A 4 11.35 -5.74 -9.49
N ASN A 5 11.89 -4.55 -9.69
CA ASN A 5 12.39 -3.70 -8.62
C ASN A 5 11.27 -3.58 -7.58
N ARG A 6 11.47 -4.15 -6.38
CA ARG A 6 10.50 -4.12 -5.27
C ARG A 6 10.01 -2.70 -4.99
N ARG A 7 10.88 -1.71 -5.26
CA ARG A 7 10.58 -0.28 -5.21
C ARG A 7 9.50 0.15 -6.19
N ARG A 8 9.52 -0.33 -7.44
CA ARG A 8 8.49 -0.03 -8.44
C ARG A 8 7.14 -0.66 -8.05
N LEU A 9 7.15 -1.87 -7.49
CA LEU A 9 5.94 -2.51 -6.97
C LEU A 9 5.35 -1.73 -5.77
N LEU A 10 6.22 -1.25 -4.88
CA LEU A 10 5.83 -0.39 -3.77
C LEU A 10 5.19 0.90 -4.26
N GLU A 11 5.84 1.59 -5.20
CA GLU A 11 5.35 2.85 -5.77
C GLU A 11 4.02 2.66 -6.50
N ASP A 12 3.85 1.57 -7.25
CA ASP A 12 2.57 1.23 -7.88
C ASP A 12 1.46 1.06 -6.85
N LYS A 13 1.68 0.26 -5.80
CA LYS A 13 0.70 0.07 -4.72
C LYS A 13 0.39 1.39 -3.99
N LEU A 14 1.39 2.21 -3.72
CA LEU A 14 1.19 3.54 -3.10
C LEU A 14 0.35 4.45 -3.97
N ASN A 15 0.62 4.49 -5.27
CA ASN A 15 -0.18 5.29 -6.21
C ASN A 15 -1.63 4.80 -6.25
N ARG A 16 -1.85 3.48 -6.25
CA ARG A 16 -3.19 2.88 -6.17
C ARG A 16 -3.92 3.31 -4.90
N ILE A 17 -3.27 3.22 -3.74
CA ILE A 17 -3.82 3.67 -2.45
C ILE A 17 -4.12 5.17 -2.47
N ALA A 18 -3.21 5.98 -3.00
CA ALA A 18 -3.39 7.43 -3.12
C ALA A 18 -4.56 7.80 -4.06
N ASN A 19 -4.82 6.98 -5.08
CA ASN A 19 -5.96 7.11 -6.00
C ASN A 19 -7.28 6.55 -5.42
N GLY A 20 -7.31 6.15 -4.13
CA GLY A 20 -8.51 5.61 -3.51
C GLY A 20 -8.76 4.13 -3.81
N GLN A 21 -7.77 3.38 -4.33
CA GLN A 21 -7.87 1.94 -4.57
C GLN A 21 -7.24 1.14 -3.43
N THR A 22 -7.83 -0.02 -3.11
CA THR A 22 -7.28 -0.94 -2.10
C THR A 22 -6.04 -1.66 -2.62
N ALA A 23 -5.05 -1.86 -1.76
CA ALA A 23 -3.87 -2.68 -2.08
C ALA A 23 -3.59 -3.71 -0.98
N TYR A 24 -3.21 -4.91 -1.39
CA TYR A 24 -2.81 -5.99 -0.49
C TYR A 24 -1.29 -6.21 -0.54
N ALA A 25 -0.67 -6.53 0.58
CA ALA A 25 0.74 -6.87 0.65
C ALA A 25 0.94 -8.16 1.47
N GLU A 26 1.56 -9.16 0.85
CA GLU A 26 1.84 -10.47 1.45
C GLU A 26 3.18 -10.49 2.19
N SER A 27 4.13 -9.67 1.75
CA SER A 27 5.48 -9.66 2.32
C SER A 27 5.60 -8.64 3.45
N ALA A 28 6.07 -9.09 4.61
CA ALA A 28 6.40 -8.23 5.76
C ALA A 28 7.32 -7.05 5.38
N GLU A 29 8.27 -7.25 4.46
CA GLU A 29 9.11 -6.17 3.95
C GLU A 29 8.29 -5.10 3.23
N LEU A 30 7.34 -5.52 2.37
CA LEU A 30 6.49 -4.62 1.59
C LEU A 30 5.50 -3.89 2.50
N ILE A 31 4.93 -4.58 3.49
CA ILE A 31 4.04 -4.00 4.50
C ILE A 31 4.77 -2.89 5.26
N ARG A 32 5.98 -3.17 5.76
CA ARG A 32 6.79 -2.20 6.49
C ARG A 32 7.13 -0.97 5.65
N LEU A 33 7.45 -1.17 4.36
CA LEU A 33 7.73 -0.08 3.42
C LEU A 33 6.46 0.75 3.14
N LEU A 34 5.33 0.10 2.88
CA LEU A 34 4.04 0.77 2.65
C LEU A 34 3.63 1.60 3.86
N LYS A 35 3.67 1.02 5.07
CA LYS A 35 3.40 1.71 6.34
C LYS A 35 4.23 2.98 6.49
N ARG A 36 5.53 2.90 6.20
CA ARG A 36 6.44 4.06 6.29
C ARG A 36 6.08 5.16 5.30
N GLU A 37 5.83 4.81 4.04
CA GLU A 37 5.52 5.79 3.00
C GLU A 37 4.12 6.41 3.17
N ILE A 38 3.12 5.62 3.58
CA ILE A 38 1.77 6.08 3.93
C ILE A 38 1.83 7.09 5.06
N LYS A 39 2.57 6.78 6.13
CA LYS A 39 2.79 7.71 7.26
C LYS A 39 3.52 8.97 6.83
N LYS A 40 4.54 8.85 5.97
CA LYS A 40 5.28 10.00 5.42
C LYS A 40 4.40 10.93 4.57
N ARG A 41 3.47 10.36 3.80
CA ARG A 41 2.52 11.09 2.94
C ARG A 41 1.24 11.51 3.68
N ASN A 42 1.11 11.13 4.95
CA ASN A 42 -0.08 11.33 5.78
C ASN A 42 -1.38 10.87 5.09
N LEU A 43 -1.32 9.74 4.35
CA LEU A 43 -2.48 9.19 3.65
C LEU A 43 -3.43 8.55 4.67
N ALA A 44 -4.72 8.87 4.57
CA ALA A 44 -5.74 8.24 5.38
C ALA A 44 -6.08 6.85 4.80
N VAL A 45 -5.51 5.82 5.41
CA VAL A 45 -5.59 4.43 4.96
C VAL A 45 -5.83 3.56 6.18
N TYR A 46 -6.87 2.74 6.12
CA TYR A 46 -7.12 1.69 7.09
C TYR A 46 -6.20 0.50 6.77
N MET A 47 -5.49 0.03 7.80
CA MET A 47 -4.57 -1.10 7.68
C MET A 47 -5.17 -2.29 8.44
N ASP A 48 -5.42 -3.37 7.72
CA ASP A 48 -5.96 -4.61 8.29
C ASP A 48 -4.91 -5.71 8.15
N GLU A 49 -4.32 -6.12 9.27
CA GLU A 49 -3.26 -7.14 9.30
C GLU A 49 -3.89 -8.52 9.51
N THR A 50 -3.58 -9.44 8.60
CA THR A 50 -4.04 -10.83 8.62
C THR A 50 -2.85 -11.77 8.75
N ASP A 51 -3.12 -13.05 9.03
CA ASP A 51 -2.08 -14.07 9.18
C ASP A 51 -1.20 -14.23 7.92
N SER A 52 -1.76 -13.91 6.74
CA SER A 52 -1.10 -14.04 5.44
C SER A 52 -0.57 -12.72 4.86
N GLY A 53 -0.81 -11.56 5.50
CA GLY A 53 -0.41 -10.27 4.94
C GLY A 53 -1.09 -9.06 5.57
N CYS A 54 -1.18 -7.96 4.82
CA CYS A 54 -1.84 -6.74 5.26
C CYS A 54 -2.60 -6.07 4.11
N TRP A 55 -3.85 -5.70 4.38
CA TRP A 55 -4.68 -4.89 3.51
C TRP A 55 -4.53 -3.41 3.83
N PHE A 56 -4.44 -2.60 2.78
CA PHE A 56 -4.38 -1.15 2.81
C PHE A 56 -5.60 -0.60 2.09
N ILE A 57 -6.56 -0.09 2.86
CA ILE A 57 -7.86 0.36 2.37
C ILE A 57 -7.94 1.88 2.54
N PRO A 58 -7.84 2.67 1.47
CA PRO A 58 -7.90 4.13 1.57
C PRO A 58 -9.27 4.58 2.06
N THR A 59 -9.29 5.48 3.04
CA THR A 59 -10.53 6.03 3.62
C THR A 59 -11.01 7.27 2.89
N HIS A 60 -10.14 7.91 2.10
CA HIS A 60 -10.55 8.91 1.12
C HIS A 60 -11.15 8.19 -0.10
N LYS A 61 -12.48 7.98 -0.08
CA LYS A 61 -13.22 7.84 -1.33
C LYS A 61 -13.08 9.18 -2.07
N GLN A 62 -12.37 9.22 -3.18
CA GLN A 62 -12.68 10.21 -4.20
C GLN A 62 -14.07 9.84 -4.73
N ALA A 63 -15.11 10.39 -4.10
CA ALA A 63 -16.40 10.56 -4.75
C ALA A 63 -16.17 11.57 -5.87
N GLN A 64 -15.98 11.07 -7.09
CA GLN A 64 -16.32 11.82 -8.30
C GLN A 64 -17.77 11.51 -8.64
#